data_AF-A0A7S4KPR2-F1
#
_entry.id   AF-A0A7S4KPR2-F1
#
_cell.length_a   1.000
_cell.length_b   1.000
_cell.length_c   1.000
_cell.angle_alpha   90.00
_cell.angle_beta   90.00
_cell.angle_gamma   90.00
#
_symmetry.space_group_name_H-M   'P 1'
#
loop_
_entity.id
_entity.type
_entity.pdbx_description
1 polymer ?
#
loop_
_entity_poly.entity_id
_entity_poly.type
_entity_poly.pdbx_seq_one_letter_code
_entity_poly.pdbx_strand_id
1 'polypeptide(L)'
;EKDKIIETLEQKIKNQYTVIERLQEKGAAEREAVNIETSSAPGLTLCVNEVIKQIEMMEGVLSQGEVTESDKLIMNVCLRTSKVELRRILSAQQSSSSAPPGLAEKEKPPVVKGESFDLGTKKISPGSEGDEKEADKEKEKAEKEKEEKEKAEKEKAEKEKAEK
;
A
#
# COMPACT_ATOMS: atom_id res chain seq x y z
N GLU A 1 31.40 15.95 -23.03
CA GLU A 1 30.22 15.17 -23.46
C GLU A 1 29.61 14.36 -22.33
N LYS A 2 30.40 13.62 -21.54
CA LYS A 2 29.91 12.87 -20.37
C LYS A 2 29.10 13.74 -19.40
N ASP A 3 29.54 14.95 -19.10
CA ASP A 3 28.85 15.84 -18.15
C ASP A 3 27.48 16.33 -18.65
N LYS A 4 27.34 16.58 -19.95
CA LYS A 4 26.05 16.94 -20.57
C LYS A 4 25.04 15.79 -20.54
N ILE A 5 25.53 14.55 -20.66
CA ILE A 5 24.70 13.35 -20.55
C ILE A 5 24.21 13.21 -19.10
N ILE A 6 25.08 13.43 -18.12
CA ILE A 6 24.73 13.38 -16.69
C ILE A 6 23.66 14.42 -16.36
N GLU A 7 23.86 15.67 -16.75
CA GLU A 7 22.90 16.76 -16.50
C GLU A 7 21.52 16.46 -17.12
N THR A 8 21.50 15.92 -18.34
CA THR A 8 20.25 15.52 -19.01
C THR A 8 19.55 14.36 -18.28
N LEU A 9 20.32 13.41 -17.75
CA LEU A 9 19.78 12.27 -17.01
C LEU A 9 19.23 12.72 -15.64
N GLU A 10 19.95 13.57 -14.92
CA GLU A 10 19.51 14.14 -13.64
C GLU A 10 18.19 14.91 -13.79
N GLN A 11 18.06 15.70 -14.86
CA GLN A 11 16.83 16.44 -15.10
C GLN A 11 15.65 15.54 -15.51
N LYS A 12 15.90 14.46 -16.26
CA LYS A 12 14.88 13.43 -16.55
C LYS A 12 14.44 12.69 -15.30
N ILE A 13 15.39 12.32 -14.44
CA ILE A 13 15.12 11.65 -13.15
C ILE A 13 14.29 12.57 -12.25
N LYS A 14 14.66 13.85 -12.14
CA LYS A 14 13.91 14.84 -11.36
C LYS A 14 12.47 14.98 -11.86
N ASN A 15 12.27 15.05 -13.18
CA ASN A 15 10.93 15.11 -13.77
C ASN A 15 10.12 13.83 -13.50
N GLN A 16 10.75 12.65 -13.51
CA GLN A 16 10.08 11.40 -13.17
C GLN A 16 9.63 11.37 -11.71
N TYR A 17 10.45 11.85 -10.77
CA TYR A 17 10.06 11.95 -9.36
C TYR A 17 8.84 12.86 -9.16
N THR A 18 8.79 14.02 -9.80
CA THR A 18 7.62 14.92 -9.73
C THR A 18 6.35 14.28 -10.29
N VAL A 19 6.47 13.48 -11.34
CA VAL A 19 5.32 12.73 -11.90
C VAL A 19 4.86 11.64 -10.94
N ILE A 20 5.80 10.94 -10.29
CA ILE A 20 5.50 9.91 -9.29
C ILE A 20 4.78 10.54 -8.08
N GLU A 21 5.25 11.65 -7.55
CA GLU A 21 4.58 12.36 -6.43
C GLU A 21 3.14 12.74 -6.79
N ARG A 22 2.92 13.34 -7.96
CA ARG A 22 1.56 13.71 -8.41
C ARG A 22 0.64 12.49 -8.58
N LEU A 23 1.18 11.36 -9.03
CA LEU A 23 0.41 10.11 -9.16
C LEU A 23 0.11 9.50 -7.79
N GLN A 24 1.03 9.62 -6.82
CA GLN A 24 0.82 9.16 -5.45
C GLN A 24 -0.25 9.97 -4.72
N GLU A 25 -0.23 11.30 -4.86
CA GLU A 25 -1.27 12.19 -4.32
C GLU A 25 -2.63 11.91 -4.94
N LYS A 26 -2.68 11.75 -6.28
CA LYS A 26 -3.91 11.38 -6.98
C LYS A 26 -4.45 10.01 -6.51
N GLY A 27 -3.57 9.02 -6.37
CA GLY A 27 -3.94 7.69 -5.87
C GLY A 27 -4.27 7.64 -4.38
N ALA A 28 -3.85 8.62 -3.58
CA ALA A 28 -4.28 8.77 -2.18
C ALA A 28 -5.71 9.33 -2.10
N ALA A 29 -6.01 10.37 -2.88
CA ALA A 29 -7.35 10.95 -2.97
C ALA A 29 -8.40 9.95 -3.51
N GLU A 30 -8.04 9.17 -4.54
CA GLU A 30 -8.93 8.12 -5.07
C GLU A 30 -9.20 7.00 -4.04
N ARG A 31 -8.20 6.65 -3.21
CA ARG A 31 -8.38 5.67 -2.12
C ARG A 31 -9.26 6.20 -0.98
N GLU A 32 -9.19 7.50 -0.69
CA GLU A 32 -10.05 8.14 0.30
C GLU A 32 -11.53 8.13 -0.14
N ALA A 33 -11.80 8.33 -1.44
CA ALA A 33 -13.15 8.21 -2.01
C ALA A 33 -13.72 6.78 -1.92
N VAL A 34 -12.88 5.74 -2.08
CA VAL A 34 -13.29 4.33 -1.99
C VAL A 34 -13.54 3.88 -0.54
N ASN A 35 -12.92 4.52 0.45
CA ASN A 35 -13.11 4.18 1.88
C ASN A 35 -14.47 4.61 2.47
N ILE A 36 -15.26 5.41 1.76
CA ILE A 36 -16.60 5.82 2.21
C ILE A 36 -17.68 4.78 1.82
N GLU A 37 -17.44 3.92 0.83
CA GLU A 37 -18.44 2.95 0.34
C GLU A 37 -18.32 1.53 0.92
N THR A 38 -17.29 1.24 1.71
CA THR A 38 -17.00 -0.13 2.19
C THR A 38 -17.67 -0.53 3.51
N SER A 39 -18.48 0.34 4.13
CA SER A 39 -19.20 -0.01 5.38
C SER A 39 -20.61 -0.60 5.16
N SER A 40 -21.02 -0.83 3.91
CA SER A 40 -22.38 -1.24 3.59
C SER A 40 -22.44 -2.59 2.87
N ALA A 41 -23.37 -3.45 3.30
CA ALA A 41 -23.69 -4.73 2.66
C ALA A 41 -23.84 -4.70 1.11
N PRO A 42 -24.25 -3.59 0.46
CA PRO A 42 -24.24 -3.43 -0.99
C PRO A 42 -22.87 -3.61 -1.67
N GLY A 43 -21.77 -3.08 -1.11
CA GLY A 43 -20.45 -3.16 -1.74
C GLY A 43 -19.92 -4.59 -1.81
N LEU A 44 -20.09 -5.34 -0.72
CA LEU A 44 -19.76 -6.76 -0.67
C LEU A 44 -20.62 -7.61 -1.62
N THR A 45 -21.91 -7.27 -1.75
CA THR A 45 -22.82 -7.93 -2.70
C THR A 45 -22.38 -7.71 -4.15
N LEU A 46 -21.95 -6.50 -4.51
CA LEU A 46 -21.40 -6.20 -5.84
C LEU A 46 -20.11 -7.00 -6.10
N CYS A 47 -19.18 -7.06 -5.14
CA CYS A 47 -17.95 -7.85 -5.27
C CYS A 47 -18.22 -9.34 -5.45
N VAL A 48 -19.16 -9.91 -4.69
CA VAL A 48 -19.55 -11.34 -4.81
C VAL A 48 -20.13 -11.64 -6.20
N ASN A 49 -21.01 -10.77 -6.71
CA ASN A 49 -21.61 -10.94 -8.03
C ASN A 49 -20.56 -10.85 -9.16
N GLU A 50 -19.58 -9.95 -9.05
CA GLU A 50 -18.50 -9.84 -10.02
C GLU A 50 -17.62 -11.09 -10.05
N VAL A 51 -17.30 -11.66 -8.88
CA VAL A 51 -16.54 -12.93 -8.78
C VAL A 51 -17.33 -14.09 -9.40
N ILE A 52 -18.64 -14.17 -9.18
CA ILE A 52 -19.50 -15.18 -9.82
C ILE A 52 -19.44 -15.06 -11.34
N LYS A 53 -19.57 -13.85 -11.87
CA LYS A 53 -19.50 -13.59 -13.32
C LYS A 53 -18.15 -13.99 -13.92
N GLN A 54 -17.04 -13.71 -13.23
CA GLN A 54 -15.72 -14.13 -13.69
C GLN A 54 -15.55 -15.66 -13.71
N ILE A 55 -16.11 -16.36 -12.72
CA ILE A 55 -16.16 -17.83 -12.70
C ILE A 55 -16.92 -18.37 -13.91
N GLU A 56 -18.12 -17.84 -14.19
CA GLU A 56 -18.93 -18.24 -15.34
C GLU A 56 -18.22 -17.99 -16.67
N MET A 57 -17.54 -16.85 -16.81
CA MET A 57 -16.73 -16.55 -18.00
C MET A 57 -15.58 -17.54 -18.19
N MET A 58 -14.86 -17.88 -17.11
CA MET A 58 -13.78 -18.87 -17.18
C MET A 58 -14.30 -20.27 -17.54
N GLU A 59 -15.46 -20.68 -17.01
CA GLU A 59 -16.11 -21.95 -17.39
C GLU A 59 -16.55 -21.95 -18.84
N GLY A 60 -17.12 -20.83 -19.31
CA GLY A 60 -17.47 -20.62 -20.72
C GLY A 60 -16.27 -20.83 -21.64
N VAL A 61 -15.16 -20.14 -21.37
CA VAL A 61 -13.91 -20.27 -22.14
C VAL A 61 -13.37 -21.71 -22.10
N LEU A 62 -13.39 -22.36 -20.94
CA LEU A 62 -12.97 -23.77 -20.80
C LEU A 62 -13.86 -24.75 -21.60
N SER A 63 -15.16 -24.45 -21.73
CA SER A 63 -16.12 -25.29 -22.47
C SER A 63 -16.03 -25.15 -23.99
N GLN A 64 -15.56 -24.01 -24.50
CA GLN A 64 -15.47 -23.72 -25.93
C GLN A 64 -14.25 -24.37 -26.60
N GLY A 65 -13.28 -24.88 -25.82
CA GLY A 65 -12.19 -25.73 -26.32
C GLY A 65 -11.05 -25.01 -27.06
N GLU A 66 -11.16 -23.70 -27.30
CA GLU A 66 -10.13 -22.87 -27.95
C GLU A 66 -9.12 -22.31 -26.94
N VAL A 67 -8.54 -23.19 -26.10
CA VAL A 67 -7.55 -22.77 -25.10
C VAL A 67 -6.40 -23.76 -25.13
N THR A 68 -5.15 -23.28 -25.02
CA THR A 68 -3.99 -24.16 -24.95
C THR A 68 -4.07 -25.06 -23.71
N GLU A 69 -3.45 -26.24 -23.72
CA GLU A 69 -3.45 -27.13 -22.53
C GLU A 69 -2.86 -26.44 -21.29
N SER A 70 -1.84 -25.60 -21.48
CA SER A 70 -1.21 -24.83 -20.41
C SER A 70 -2.20 -23.83 -19.81
N ASP A 71 -2.88 -23.05 -20.65
CA ASP A 71 -3.88 -22.07 -20.21
C ASP A 71 -5.09 -22.77 -19.57
N LYS A 72 -5.50 -23.93 -20.11
CA LYS A 72 -6.53 -24.78 -19.53
C LYS A 72 -6.15 -25.25 -18.14
N LEU A 73 -4.90 -25.63 -17.91
CA LEU A 73 -4.41 -26.00 -16.58
C LEU A 73 -4.47 -24.82 -15.61
N ILE A 74 -3.94 -23.65 -16.02
CA ILE A 74 -3.94 -22.42 -15.22
C ILE A 74 -5.37 -22.00 -14.86
N MET A 75 -6.25 -21.96 -15.86
CA MET A 75 -7.67 -21.61 -15.67
C MET A 75 -8.38 -22.59 -14.74
N ASN A 76 -8.10 -23.90 -14.82
CA ASN A 76 -8.69 -24.87 -13.89
C ASN A 76 -8.22 -24.67 -12.44
N VAL A 77 -6.96 -24.29 -12.23
CA VAL A 77 -6.45 -23.93 -10.89
C VAL A 77 -7.13 -22.66 -10.39
N CYS A 78 -7.16 -21.60 -11.21
CA CYS A 78 -7.81 -20.33 -10.86
C CYS A 78 -9.29 -20.54 -10.54
N LEU A 79 -10.03 -21.26 -11.39
CA LEU A 79 -11.44 -21.56 -11.20
C LEU A 79 -11.69 -22.30 -9.88
N ARG A 80 -10.85 -23.28 -9.54
CA ARG A 80 -10.96 -24.04 -8.29
C ARG A 80 -10.76 -23.13 -7.09
N THR A 81 -9.70 -22.31 -7.10
CA THR A 81 -9.40 -21.37 -6.01
C THR A 81 -10.53 -20.35 -5.83
N SER A 82 -10.98 -19.72 -6.92
CA SER A 82 -12.07 -18.73 -6.88
C SER A 82 -13.38 -19.33 -6.33
N LYS A 83 -13.71 -20.58 -6.69
CA LYS A 83 -14.89 -21.28 -6.15
C LYS A 83 -14.79 -21.61 -4.66
N VAL A 84 -13.60 -21.93 -4.18
CA VAL A 84 -13.36 -22.20 -2.74
C VAL A 84 -13.51 -20.91 -1.94
N GLU A 85 -12.87 -19.83 -2.38
CA GLU A 85 -12.96 -18.54 -1.70
C GLU A 85 -14.37 -17.94 -1.73
N LEU A 86 -15.06 -18.04 -2.87
CA LEU A 86 -16.46 -17.59 -2.97
C LEU A 86 -17.36 -18.31 -1.95
N ARG A 87 -17.21 -19.64 -1.81
CA ARG A 87 -17.96 -20.40 -0.80
C ARG A 87 -17.64 -19.93 0.62
N ARG A 88 -16.37 -19.70 0.93
CA ARG A 88 -15.95 -19.19 2.24
C ARG A 88 -16.62 -17.85 2.56
N ILE A 89 -16.65 -16.92 1.61
CA ILE A 89 -17.29 -15.60 1.77
C ILE A 89 -18.80 -15.75 1.99
N LEU A 90 -19.48 -16.55 1.16
CA LEU A 90 -20.92 -16.77 1.28
C LEU A 90 -21.31 -17.44 2.60
N SER A 91 -20.52 -18.41 3.08
CA SER A 91 -20.74 -19.04 4.38
C SER A 91 -20.55 -18.07 5.54
N ALA A 92 -19.59 -17.15 5.46
CA ALA A 92 -19.41 -16.11 6.47
C ALA A 92 -20.63 -15.16 6.52
N GLN A 93 -21.22 -14.79 5.38
CA GLN A 93 -22.41 -13.95 5.33
C GLN A 93 -23.68 -14.62 5.86
N GLN A 94 -23.83 -15.94 5.73
CA GLN A 94 -24.99 -16.65 6.28
C GLN A 94 -24.94 -16.77 7.81
N SER A 95 -23.74 -16.72 8.39
CA SER A 95 -23.56 -16.84 9.84
C SER A 95 -24.00 -15.59 10.63
N SER A 96 -24.12 -14.42 9.98
CA SER A 96 -24.57 -13.18 10.63
C SER A 96 -26.09 -13.03 10.75
N SER A 97 -26.88 -14.01 10.28
CA SER A 97 -28.35 -13.97 10.29
C SER A 97 -28.99 -15.02 11.22
N SER A 98 -28.35 -15.31 12.36
CA SER A 98 -28.94 -16.21 13.38
C SER A 98 -28.88 -15.63 14.79
N ALA A 99 -29.67 -14.58 15.03
CA ALA A 99 -30.37 -14.55 16.30
C ALA A 99 -31.48 -15.62 16.22
N PRO A 100 -31.52 -16.63 17.10
CA PRO A 100 -32.57 -17.63 17.08
C PRO A 100 -33.94 -16.94 17.18
N PRO A 101 -34.95 -17.34 16.36
CA PRO A 101 -36.26 -16.72 16.39
C PRO A 101 -37.00 -17.17 17.65
N GLY A 102 -36.82 -16.44 18.74
CA GLY A 102 -37.48 -16.76 20.00
C GLY A 102 -36.85 -16.08 21.20
N LEU A 103 -36.90 -14.74 21.26
CA LEU A 103 -36.85 -13.92 22.49
C LEU A 103 -36.91 -12.44 22.08
N ALA A 104 -38.07 -12.01 21.60
CA ALA A 104 -38.41 -10.60 21.47
C ALA A 104 -39.83 -10.38 22.01
N GLU A 105 -40.07 -10.82 23.24
CA GLU A 105 -41.07 -10.18 24.08
C GLU A 105 -40.33 -9.39 25.16
N LYS A 106 -40.60 -8.07 25.17
CA LYS A 106 -40.49 -7.14 26.29
C LYS A 106 -39.22 -7.25 27.14
N GLU A 107 -38.32 -6.31 26.90
CA GLU A 107 -38.17 -5.13 27.75
C GLU A 107 -37.12 -4.21 27.11
N LYS A 108 -37.29 -2.89 27.29
CA LYS A 108 -36.31 -1.90 26.83
C LYS A 108 -34.91 -2.37 27.22
N PRO A 109 -33.91 -2.37 26.31
CA PRO A 109 -32.53 -2.51 26.77
C PRO A 109 -32.29 -1.36 27.76
N PRO A 110 -31.67 -1.63 28.93
CA PRO A 110 -31.28 -0.56 29.81
C PRO A 110 -30.41 0.39 29.00
N VAL A 111 -30.66 1.69 29.12
CA VAL A 111 -29.76 2.72 28.63
C VAL A 111 -28.46 2.54 29.43
N VAL A 112 -27.58 1.68 28.93
CA VAL A 112 -26.21 1.65 29.38
C VAL A 112 -25.61 2.93 28.82
N LYS A 113 -25.49 3.94 29.69
CA LYS A 113 -24.55 5.03 29.49
C LYS A 113 -23.16 4.41 29.49
N GLY A 114 -22.76 3.89 28.33
CA GLY A 114 -21.38 3.51 28.07
C GLY A 114 -20.59 4.80 28.02
N GLU A 115 -19.84 5.05 29.08
CA GLU A 115 -18.73 5.99 29.08
C GLU A 115 -17.90 5.78 27.81
N SER A 116 -17.54 6.89 27.20
CA SER A 116 -16.60 6.99 26.08
C SER A 116 -15.46 6.00 26.25
N PHE A 117 -15.29 5.13 25.25
CA PHE A 117 -14.09 4.32 25.09
C PHE A 117 -12.93 5.28 24.83
N ASP A 118 -12.25 5.68 25.90
CA ASP A 118 -10.97 6.37 25.87
C ASP A 118 -9.93 5.38 25.38
N LEU A 119 -9.73 5.33 24.06
CA LEU A 119 -8.51 4.79 23.47
C LEU A 119 -7.40 5.70 23.95
N GLY A 120 -6.80 5.32 25.09
CA GLY A 120 -5.69 6.01 25.74
C GLY A 120 -4.67 6.50 24.73
N THR A 121 -4.91 7.71 24.23
CA THR A 121 -3.95 8.47 23.48
C THR A 121 -3.03 8.95 24.56
N LYS A 122 -1.88 8.27 24.69
CA LYS A 122 -0.72 8.91 25.30
C LYS A 122 -0.61 10.25 24.59
N LYS A 123 -0.95 11.32 25.32
CA LYS A 123 -0.64 12.70 24.94
C LYS A 123 0.81 12.70 24.49
N ILE A 124 1.04 12.86 23.19
CA ILE A 124 2.29 13.45 22.73
C ILE A 124 2.05 14.94 22.97
N SER A 125 2.46 15.40 24.15
CA SER A 125 2.50 16.83 24.45
C SER A 125 3.43 17.48 23.43
N PRO A 126 2.98 18.50 22.67
CA PRO A 126 3.91 19.31 21.91
C PRO A 126 4.58 20.28 22.90
N GLY A 127 5.91 20.18 23.02
CA GLY A 127 6.74 21.16 23.71
C GLY A 127 7.40 20.64 25.00
N SER A 128 8.53 19.96 24.83
CA SER A 128 9.65 20.10 25.78
C SER A 128 10.90 20.33 24.95
N GLU A 129 11.39 21.56 25.01
CA GLU A 129 12.75 21.95 24.66
C GLU A 129 13.74 20.98 25.33
N GLY A 130 14.68 20.43 24.58
CA GLY A 130 15.82 19.72 25.16
C GLY A 130 16.21 18.40 24.49
N ASP A 131 16.36 18.35 23.16
CA ASP A 131 17.25 17.35 22.52
C ASP A 131 17.65 17.69 21.07
N GLU A 132 17.75 18.99 20.73
CA GLU A 132 18.19 19.45 19.39
C GLU A 132 19.71 19.44 19.19
N LYS A 133 20.53 18.82 20.06
CA LYS A 133 22.00 18.93 19.98
C LYS A 133 22.78 17.64 19.72
N GLU A 134 22.13 16.48 19.62
CA GLU A 134 22.85 15.23 19.31
C GLU A 134 22.81 14.85 17.81
N ALA A 135 21.81 15.31 17.07
CA ALA A 135 21.68 15.02 15.63
C ALA A 135 22.57 15.89 14.71
N ASP A 136 23.04 17.06 15.17
CA ASP A 136 23.90 17.94 14.36
C ASP A 136 25.38 17.54 14.37
N LYS A 137 25.84 16.80 15.39
CA LYS A 137 27.26 16.38 15.48
C LYS A 137 27.60 15.20 14.56
N GLU A 138 26.62 14.41 14.13
CA GLU A 138 26.83 13.28 13.23
C GLU A 138 26.89 13.74 11.76
N LYS A 139 26.08 14.74 11.37
CA LYS A 139 26.14 15.36 10.04
C LYS A 139 27.42 16.16 9.81
N GLU A 140 27.91 16.89 10.81
CA GLU A 140 29.15 17.67 10.66
C GLU A 140 30.41 16.79 10.60
N LYS A 141 30.39 15.60 11.24
CA LYS A 141 31.48 14.61 11.11
C LYS A 141 31.53 13.96 9.73
N ALA A 142 30.38 13.69 9.12
CA ALA A 142 30.31 13.08 7.78
C ALA A 142 30.75 14.04 6.66
N GLU A 143 30.57 15.34 6.84
CA GLU A 143 30.96 16.34 5.83
C GLU A 143 32.47 16.64 5.87
N LYS A 144 33.07 16.70 7.07
CA LYS A 144 34.53 16.90 7.24
C LYS A 144 35.38 15.74 6.72
N GLU A 145 34.90 14.50 6.83
CA GLU A 145 35.61 13.33 6.29
C GLU A 145 35.57 13.29 4.74
N LYS A 146 34.50 13.82 4.14
CA LYS A 146 34.35 13.87 2.68
C LYS A 146 35.24 14.95 2.05
N GLU A 147 35.44 16.08 2.72
CA GLU A 147 36.32 17.14 2.23
C GLU A 147 37.81 16.79 2.34
N GLU A 148 38.20 16.01 3.36
CA GLU A 148 39.59 15.57 3.55
C GLU A 148 40.01 14.48 2.54
N LYS A 149 39.08 13.58 2.17
CA LYS A 149 39.30 12.56 1.12
C LYS A 149 39.42 13.16 -0.28
N GLU A 150 38.68 14.22 -0.58
CA GLU A 150 38.76 14.88 -1.90
C GLU A 150 40.06 15.69 -2.08
N LYS A 151 40.58 16.32 -1.01
CA LYS A 151 41.86 17.03 -1.05
C LYS A 151 43.06 16.08 -1.22
N ALA A 152 43.02 14.91 -0.61
CA ALA A 152 44.08 13.89 -0.77
C ALA A 152 44.10 13.25 -2.17
N GLU A 153 42.95 13.16 -2.84
CA GLU A 153 42.87 12.62 -4.21
C GLU A 153 43.32 13.63 -5.27
N LYS A 154 43.02 14.93 -5.08
CA LYS A 154 43.51 15.99 -5.98
C LYS A 154 45.02 16.20 -5.88
N GLU A 155 45.63 16.05 -4.71
CA GLU A 155 47.09 16.17 -4.55
C GLU A 155 47.85 14.99 -5.20
N LYS A 156 47.30 13.77 -5.18
CA LYS A 156 47.88 12.62 -5.90
C LYS A 156 47.80 12.77 -7.41
N ALA A 157 46.69 13.30 -7.93
CA ALA A 157 46.50 13.51 -9.36
C ALA A 157 47.40 14.64 -9.92
N GLU A 158 47.79 15.61 -9.09
CA GLU A 158 48.68 16.70 -9.50
C GLU A 158 50.17 16.26 -9.48
N LYS A 159 50.59 15.44 -8.50
CA LYS A 159 51.95 14.88 -8.47
C LYS A 159 52.23 13.90 -9.61
N GLU A 160 51.24 13.14 -10.07
CA GLU A 160 51.40 12.23 -11.22
C GLU A 160 51.52 12.96 -12.57
N LYS A 161 51.00 14.20 -12.67
CA LYS A 161 51.13 15.02 -13.88
C LYS A 161 52.45 15.79 -13.99
N ALA A 162 53.20 15.94 -12.89
CA ALA A 162 54.48 16.65 -12.88
C ALA A 162 55.70 15.72 -13.06
N GLU A 163 55.51 14.41 -13.00
CA GLU A 163 56.56 13.39 -13.16
C GLU A 163 56.59 12.76 -14.57
N LYS A 164 55.68 13.17 -15.46
CA LYS A 164 55.68 12.87 -16.90
C LYS A 164 56.08 14.09 -17.71
#